data_AF-A0A166VWH7-F1
#
_entry.id   AF-A0A166VWH7-F1
#
_cell.length_a   1.000
_cell.length_b   1.000
_cell.length_c   1.000
_cell.angle_alpha   90.00
_cell.angle_beta   90.00
_cell.angle_gamma   90.00
#
_symmetry.space_group_name_H-M   'P 1'
#
loop_
_entity.id
_entity.type
_entity.pdbx_description
1 polymer ?
#
loop_
_entity_poly.entity_id
_entity_poly.type
_entity_poly.pdbx_seq_one_letter_code
_entity_poly.pdbx_strand_id
1 'polypeptide(L)'
;ITEFQYLKVAFTSTVDWRCSQDNLRRNPLFHGRERQDCVILHETEDTITFAKLLFLFKLASDKELGMIRVRSHPRKDSTFIFVDSIIRGAMLVSTFDDRVSDECFVVDSVDTDMFLRLKNRNRTPLYNM
;
A
#
# COMPACT_ATOMS: atom_id res chain seq x y z
N ILE A 1 -6.08 -20.50 -5.93
CA ILE A 1 -5.72 -19.19 -5.35
C ILE A 1 -5.76 -19.36 -3.84
N THR A 2 -4.65 -19.11 -3.14
CA THR A 2 -4.59 -19.19 -1.67
C THR A 2 -4.59 -17.77 -1.13
N GLU A 3 -5.58 -17.44 -0.30
CA GLU A 3 -5.67 -16.14 0.39
C GLU A 3 -4.77 -16.12 1.63
N PHE A 4 -4.15 -14.98 1.86
CA PHE A 4 -3.30 -14.70 3.02
C PHE A 4 -3.82 -13.46 3.74
N GLN A 5 -3.59 -13.39 5.05
CA GLN A 5 -4.03 -12.29 5.91
C GLN A 5 -2.87 -11.46 6.46
N TYR A 6 -1.63 -11.83 6.13
CA TYR A 6 -0.43 -11.22 6.70
C TYR A 6 0.70 -11.18 5.67
N LEU A 7 1.40 -10.05 5.62
CA LEU A 7 2.53 -9.80 4.76
C LEU A 7 3.61 -9.04 5.53
N LYS A 8 4.86 -9.50 5.41
CA LYS A 8 6.03 -8.76 5.85
C LYS A 8 6.62 -8.04 4.64
N VAL A 9 6.75 -6.74 4.73
CA VAL A 9 7.36 -5.91 3.69
C VAL A 9 8.65 -5.33 4.24
N ALA A 10 9.78 -5.76 3.70
CA ALA A 10 11.06 -5.15 4.00
C ALA A 10 11.22 -3.90 3.12
N PHE A 11 11.74 -2.81 3.69
CA PHE A 11 11.98 -1.57 2.97
C PHE A 11 13.28 -0.91 3.44
N THR A 12 13.92 -0.16 2.55
CA THR A 12 15.06 0.67 2.91
C THR A 12 14.57 2.04 3.36
N SER A 13 14.91 2.42 4.58
CA SER A 13 14.61 3.73 5.15
C SER A 13 15.38 4.83 4.40
N THR A 14 14.68 5.89 4.05
CA THR A 14 15.18 7.14 3.47
C THR A 14 15.88 8.03 4.50
N VAL A 15 15.75 7.72 5.80
CA VAL A 15 16.39 8.48 6.88
C VAL A 15 17.86 8.05 7.04
N ASP A 16 18.10 6.75 7.08
CA ASP A 16 19.37 6.16 7.50
C ASP A 16 19.88 5.05 6.57
N TRP A 17 19.17 4.78 5.46
CA TRP A 17 19.49 3.75 4.47
C TRP A 17 19.52 2.32 5.03
N ARG A 18 18.96 2.11 6.23
CA ARG A 18 18.87 0.78 6.83
C ARG A 18 17.61 0.06 6.38
N CYS A 19 17.72 -1.27 6.30
CA CYS A 19 16.57 -2.13 6.05
C CYS A 19 15.71 -2.22 7.32
N SER A 20 14.42 -1.93 7.17
CA SER A 20 13.36 -2.05 8.16
C SER A 20 12.24 -2.93 7.63
N GLN A 21 11.25 -3.26 8.47
CA GLN A 21 10.15 -4.14 8.07
C GLN A 21 8.80 -3.64 8.59
N ASP A 22 7.82 -3.56 7.69
CA ASP A 22 6.42 -3.36 8.02
C ASP A 22 5.67 -4.70 8.06
N ASN A 23 4.76 -4.81 9.02
CA ASN A 23 3.98 -6.01 9.30
C ASN A 23 2.52 -5.78 8.93
N LEU A 24 2.19 -5.95 7.65
CA LEU A 24 0.88 -5.63 7.08
C LEU A 24 -0.13 -6.75 7.33
N ARG A 25 -1.33 -6.38 7.74
CA ARG A 25 -2.42 -7.30 8.08
C ARG A 25 -3.73 -6.91 7.43
N ARG A 26 -4.46 -7.95 7.07
CA ARG A 26 -5.91 -7.92 6.88
C ARG A 26 -6.53 -8.64 8.07
N ASN A 27 -7.31 -7.93 8.88
CA ASN A 27 -8.08 -8.53 9.96
C ASN A 27 -9.57 -8.26 9.76
N PRO A 28 -10.38 -9.27 9.39
CA PRO A 28 -11.82 -9.09 9.21
C PRO A 28 -12.56 -8.78 10.52
N LEU A 29 -11.96 -9.05 11.68
CA LEU A 29 -12.57 -8.83 12.99
C LEU A 29 -11.56 -8.29 14.01
N PHE A 30 -11.25 -7.01 13.90
CA PHE A 30 -10.44 -6.25 14.85
C PHE A 30 -11.35 -5.37 15.72
N HIS A 31 -11.54 -5.75 16.99
CA HIS A 31 -12.46 -5.05 17.92
C HIS A 31 -13.87 -4.83 17.34
N GLY A 32 -14.41 -5.84 16.65
CA GLY A 32 -15.74 -5.77 16.03
C GLY A 32 -15.80 -4.98 14.71
N ARG A 33 -14.66 -4.59 14.13
CA ARG A 33 -14.58 -3.88 12.85
C ARG A 33 -13.55 -4.54 11.93
N GLU A 34 -13.73 -4.40 10.62
CA GLU A 34 -12.69 -4.80 9.67
C GLU A 34 -11.53 -3.81 9.75
N ARG A 35 -10.30 -4.33 9.79
CA ARG A 35 -9.07 -3.54 9.69
C ARG A 35 -8.24 -4.04 8.52
N GLN A 36 -7.85 -3.11 7.67
CA GLN A 36 -6.95 -3.33 6.56
C GLN A 36 -5.81 -2.33 6.72
N ASP A 37 -4.57 -2.81 6.70
CA ASP A 37 -3.43 -1.91 6.67
C ASP A 37 -3.28 -1.29 5.27
N CYS A 38 -2.70 -0.10 5.22
CA CYS A 38 -2.48 0.65 3.99
C CYS A 38 -1.02 0.55 3.55
N VAL A 39 -0.78 0.76 2.26
CA VAL A 39 0.53 0.65 1.64
C VAL A 39 0.81 1.84 0.74
N ILE A 40 2.10 2.10 0.53
CA ILE A 40 2.58 2.99 -0.52
C ILE A 40 3.09 2.16 -1.68
N LEU A 41 2.69 2.53 -2.88
CA LEU A 41 3.08 1.92 -4.13
C LEU A 41 3.94 2.88 -4.94
N HIS A 42 4.91 2.36 -5.68
CA HIS A 42 5.47 3.08 -6.81
C HIS A 42 4.48 3.00 -7.97
N GLU A 43 3.99 4.15 -8.43
CA GLU A 43 3.18 4.24 -9.65
C GLU A 43 4.03 4.69 -10.85
N THR A 44 4.95 5.64 -10.62
CA THR A 44 6.00 6.03 -11.57
C THR A 44 7.32 6.28 -10.82
N GLU A 45 8.37 6.74 -11.51
CA GLU A 45 9.67 7.08 -10.87
C GLU A 45 9.51 8.09 -9.72
N ASP A 46 8.62 9.07 -9.88
CA ASP A 46 8.44 10.17 -8.92
C ASP A 46 7.08 10.18 -8.22
N THR A 47 6.15 9.30 -8.60
CA THR A 47 4.81 9.26 -8.00
C THR A 47 4.62 8.06 -7.09
N ILE A 48 4.13 8.37 -5.89
CA ILE A 48 3.66 7.39 -4.93
C ILE A 48 2.14 7.44 -4.84
N THR A 49 1.54 6.25 -4.73
CA THR A 49 0.10 6.11 -4.55
C THR A 49 -0.20 5.30 -3.30
N PHE A 50 -1.23 5.71 -2.58
CA PHE A 50 -1.69 5.05 -1.36
C PHE A 50 -2.80 4.06 -1.70
N ALA A 51 -2.75 2.88 -1.11
CA ALA A 51 -3.78 1.86 -1.29
C ALA A 51 -4.10 1.15 0.02
N LYS A 52 -5.36 0.71 0.17
CA LYS A 52 -5.78 -0.21 1.24
C LYS A 52 -5.57 -1.65 0.78
N LEU A 53 -4.91 -2.47 1.59
CA LEU A 53 -4.71 -3.88 1.26
C LEU A 53 -6.01 -4.67 1.47
N LEU A 54 -6.80 -4.80 0.40
CA LEU A 54 -8.11 -5.47 0.46
C LEU A 54 -7.99 -6.99 0.55
N PHE A 55 -7.06 -7.60 -0.18
CA PHE A 55 -6.83 -9.04 -0.23
C PHE A 55 -5.37 -9.31 -0.58
N LEU A 56 -4.83 -10.42 -0.09
CA LEU A 56 -3.51 -10.92 -0.48
C LEU A 56 -3.67 -12.36 -0.94
N PHE A 57 -3.12 -12.70 -2.09
CA PHE A 57 -3.19 -14.06 -2.58
C PHE A 57 -1.97 -14.41 -3.42
N LYS A 58 -1.61 -15.68 -3.43
CA LYS A 58 -0.57 -16.21 -4.31
C LYS A 58 -1.21 -16.81 -5.56
N LEU A 59 -0.73 -16.36 -6.72
CA LEU A 59 -1.01 -16.99 -8.00
C LEU A 59 -0.06 -18.18 -8.18
N ALA A 60 -0.59 -19.35 -8.52
CA ALA A 60 0.19 -20.54 -8.88
C ALA A 60 0.08 -20.71 -10.40
N SER A 61 1.22 -20.66 -11.10
CA SER A 61 1.26 -20.88 -12.55
C SER A 61 0.97 -22.35 -12.85
N ASP A 62 0.04 -22.57 -13.79
CA ASP A 62 -0.21 -23.88 -14.39
C ASP A 62 0.94 -24.18 -15.36
N LYS A 63 1.72 -25.23 -15.06
CA LYS A 63 2.95 -25.57 -15.79
C LYS A 63 2.70 -26.02 -17.23
N GLU A 64 1.49 -26.44 -17.58
CA GLU A 64 1.18 -26.99 -18.91
C GLU A 64 0.50 -25.99 -19.84
N LEU A 65 -0.25 -25.03 -19.31
CA LEU A 65 -1.06 -24.12 -20.12
C LEU A 65 -0.72 -22.63 -19.94
N GLY A 66 0.19 -22.28 -19.02
CA GLY A 66 0.78 -20.94 -18.89
C GLY A 66 -0.20 -19.80 -18.58
N MET A 67 -1.50 -20.07 -18.43
CA MET A 67 -2.55 -19.07 -18.29
C MET A 67 -3.31 -19.28 -16.98
N ILE A 68 -3.24 -18.29 -16.09
CA ILE A 68 -4.12 -18.21 -14.91
C ILE A 68 -5.24 -17.24 -15.26
N ARG A 69 -6.44 -17.77 -15.53
CA ARG A 69 -7.63 -16.94 -15.74
C ARG A 69 -8.14 -16.45 -14.38
N VAL A 70 -7.77 -15.24 -14.00
CA VAL A 70 -8.28 -14.57 -12.79
C VAL A 70 -9.48 -13.71 -13.19
N ARG A 71 -10.63 -13.88 -12.51
CA ARG A 71 -11.82 -13.03 -12.71
C ARG A 71 -11.86 -12.00 -11.59
N SER A 72 -11.57 -10.74 -11.92
CA SER A 72 -11.84 -9.62 -11.03
C SER A 72 -13.36 -9.49 -10.84
N HIS A 73 -13.83 -9.55 -9.59
CA HIS A 73 -15.16 -9.06 -9.24
C HIS A 73 -14.98 -7.59 -8.82
N PRO A 74 -15.46 -6.63 -9.62
CA PRO A 74 -15.25 -5.22 -9.32
C PRO A 74 -16.00 -4.85 -8.04
N ARG A 75 -15.27 -4.66 -6.95
CA ARG A 75 -15.58 -3.56 -6.03
C ARG A 75 -15.18 -2.28 -6.79
N LYS A 76 -16.00 -1.23 -6.72
CA LYS A 76 -15.98 -0.10 -7.66
C LYS A 76 -14.58 0.44 -8.00
N ASP A 77 -13.60 0.35 -7.11
CA ASP A 77 -12.24 0.89 -7.30
C ASP A 77 -11.10 -0.04 -6.84
N SER A 78 -11.19 -1.37 -6.99
CA SER A 78 -10.10 -2.29 -6.62
C SER A 78 -9.22 -2.71 -7.80
N THR A 79 -7.89 -2.61 -7.66
CA THR A 79 -6.91 -3.09 -8.63
C THR A 79 -5.99 -4.16 -8.04
N PHE A 80 -5.37 -4.98 -8.90
CA PHE A 80 -4.33 -5.90 -8.51
C PHE A 80 -2.97 -5.22 -8.60
N ILE A 81 -2.15 -5.46 -7.59
CA ILE A 81 -0.78 -4.96 -7.50
C ILE A 81 0.15 -6.14 -7.24
N PHE A 82 1.39 -6.04 -7.71
CA PHE A 82 2.41 -6.98 -7.32
C PHE A 82 2.95 -6.59 -5.94
N VAL A 83 3.38 -7.59 -5.15
CA VAL A 83 3.92 -7.33 -3.81
C VAL A 83 5.23 -6.54 -3.87
N ASP A 84 6.00 -6.70 -4.94
CA ASP A 84 7.25 -5.98 -5.17
C ASP A 84 7.05 -4.49 -5.52
N SER A 85 5.85 -4.09 -5.97
CA SER A 85 5.50 -2.68 -6.19
C SER A 85 5.16 -1.95 -4.88
N ILE A 86 5.06 -2.67 -3.76
CA ILE A 86 4.88 -2.09 -2.44
C ILE A 86 6.22 -1.56 -1.95
N ILE A 87 6.28 -0.25 -1.76
CA ILE A 87 7.42 0.43 -1.16
C ILE A 87 7.51 0.06 0.33
N ARG A 88 6.41 0.29 1.06
CA ARG A 88 6.26 0.01 2.49
C ARG A 88 4.81 0.23 2.96
N GLY A 89 4.54 -0.01 4.24
CA GLY A 89 3.26 0.31 4.87
C GLY A 89 3.04 1.81 5.08
N ALA A 90 1.78 2.21 5.19
CA ALA A 90 1.36 3.58 5.51
C ALA A 90 0.29 3.59 6.60
N MET A 91 0.37 4.55 7.50
CA MET A 91 -0.69 4.82 8.47
C MET A 91 -1.65 5.87 7.90
N LEU A 92 -2.87 5.44 7.57
CA LEU A 92 -3.94 6.32 7.11
C LEU A 92 -5.05 6.37 8.17
N VAL A 93 -5.63 7.55 8.36
CA VAL A 93 -6.75 7.79 9.27
C VAL A 93 -7.89 8.45 8.50
N SER A 94 -9.10 7.91 8.60
CA SER A 94 -10.29 8.50 7.98
C SER A 94 -10.50 9.95 8.45
N THR A 95 -11.01 10.79 7.55
CA THR A 95 -11.46 12.13 7.94
C THR A 95 -12.69 12.04 8.85
N PHE A 96 -12.99 13.13 9.56
CA PHE A 96 -14.18 13.22 10.41
C PHE A 96 -15.47 13.47 9.61
N ASP A 97 -15.39 13.64 8.29
CA ASP A 97 -16.56 13.89 7.46
C ASP A 97 -17.18 12.58 6.99
N ASP A 98 -18.23 12.16 7.68
CA ASP A 98 -19.00 10.95 7.32
C ASP A 98 -19.67 11.05 5.93
N ARG A 99 -19.72 12.23 5.32
CA ARG A 99 -20.23 12.42 3.96
C ARG A 99 -19.21 12.01 2.90
N VAL A 100 -17.93 11.91 3.26
CA VAL A 100 -16.81 11.58 2.37
C VAL A 100 -16.04 10.40 2.93
N SER A 101 -16.62 9.20 2.78
CA SER A 101 -16.12 7.96 3.40
C SER A 101 -14.77 7.44 2.84
N ASP A 102 -14.29 8.02 1.75
CA ASP A 102 -13.09 7.62 1.01
C ASP A 102 -11.88 8.53 1.25
N GLU A 103 -12.03 9.65 1.96
CA GLU A 103 -10.91 10.52 2.31
C GLU A 103 -10.17 10.03 3.56
N CYS A 104 -8.84 10.08 3.50
CA CYS A 104 -7.97 9.72 4.60
C CYS A 104 -6.79 10.69 4.70
N PHE A 105 -6.37 11.01 5.92
CA PHE A 105 -5.10 11.68 6.19
C PHE A 105 -3.97 10.66 6.29
N VAL A 106 -2.84 10.98 5.67
CA VAL A 106 -1.58 10.27 5.89
C VAL A 106 -0.98 10.77 7.20
N VAL A 107 -0.66 9.86 8.12
CA VAL A 107 0.02 10.19 9.37
C VAL A 107 1.52 10.07 9.17
N ASP A 108 2.20 11.20 9.08
CA ASP A 108 3.64 11.31 8.86
C ASP A 108 4.42 11.80 10.08
N SER A 109 3.73 12.36 11.07
CA SER A 109 4.33 12.96 12.27
C SER A 109 5.06 11.95 13.18
N VAL A 110 4.61 10.69 13.19
CA VAL A 110 5.19 9.62 14.02
C VAL A 110 6.25 8.79 13.27
N ASP A 111 6.32 8.93 11.95
CA ASP A 111 7.18 8.14 11.08
C ASP A 111 8.04 9.08 10.23
N THR A 112 9.27 9.33 10.68
CA THR A 112 10.21 10.23 9.99
C THR A 112 10.49 9.78 8.55
N ASP A 113 10.51 8.47 8.29
CA ASP A 113 10.70 7.94 6.95
C ASP A 113 9.49 8.25 6.05
N MET A 114 8.28 8.15 6.60
CA MET A 114 7.06 8.58 5.92
C MET A 114 7.10 10.08 5.56
N PHE A 115 7.48 10.92 6.51
CA PHE A 115 7.63 12.36 6.29
C PHE A 115 8.61 12.69 5.16
N LEU A 116 9.78 12.05 5.13
CA LEU A 116 10.77 12.28 4.09
C LEU A 116 10.28 11.84 2.70
N ARG A 117 9.57 10.71 2.61
CA ARG A 117 8.97 10.25 1.34
C ARG A 117 7.94 11.23 0.80
N LEU A 118 7.06 11.74 1.67
CA LEU A 118 6.08 12.76 1.29
C LEU A 118 6.74 14.09 0.91
N LYS A 119 7.79 14.50 1.61
CA LYS A 119 8.52 15.73 1.32
C LYS A 119 9.25 15.68 -0.03
N ASN A 120 9.87 14.54 -0.36
CA ASN A 120 10.57 14.38 -1.62
C ASN A 120 9.62 14.42 -2.82
N ARG A 121 8.35 14.05 -2.66
CA ARG A 121 7.29 14.22 -3.67
C ARG A 121 7.00 15.69 -3.98
N ASN A 122 7.00 16.57 -2.98
CA ASN A 122 6.62 17.98 -3.16
C ASN A 122 7.75 18.86 -3.74
N ARG A 123 8.90 18.26 -4.10
CA ARG A 123 9.95 18.96 -4.84
C ARG A 123 9.58 18.98 -6.32
N THR A 124 8.88 20.02 -6.76
CA THR A 124 8.94 20.44 -8.16
C THR A 124 10.41 20.57 -8.57
N PRO A 125 10.84 20.05 -9.73
CA PRO A 125 12.19 20.30 -10.21
C PRO A 125 12.35 21.81 -10.43
N LEU A 126 13.16 22.44 -9.59
CA LEU A 126 13.64 23.81 -9.80
C LEU A 126 14.70 23.80 -10.91
N TYR A 127 14.30 23.45 -12.13
CA TYR A 127 15.09 23.69 -13.33
C TYR A 127 14.17 24.25 -14.41
N ASN A 128 14.01 25.57 -14.34
CA ASN A 128 13.84 26.48 -15.46
C ASN A 128 14.28 27.87 -14.97
N MET A 129 15.59 28.11 -15.04
CA MET A 129 16.20 29.44 -15.11
C MET A 129 17.02 29.47 -16.40
#